data_AF-A0A1I0XHR4-F1
#
_entry.id   AF-A0A1I0XHR4-F1
#
_cell.length_a   1.000
_cell.length_b   1.000
_cell.length_c   1.000
_cell.angle_alpha   90.00
_cell.angle_beta   90.00
_cell.angle_gamma   90.00
#
_symmetry.space_group_name_H-M   'P 1'
#
loop_
_entity.id
_entity.type
_entity.pdbx_description
1 polymer ?
#
loop_
_entity_poly.entity_id
_entity_poly.type
_entity_poly.pdbx_seq_one_letter_code
_entity_poly.pdbx_strand_id
1 'polypeptide(L)'
;MPDEDRPPPPATPLPAGDPLAGLAALPAVVAAVGRAREACEALRWHEAYRRRWREVRAECTLRAARAGAALEGARVPLDLLRAAALTPDEGRPDEGRPDEPQPDEGRPDASRAGVGRADAALVVARGVFRADALVADLLPPLGGPGAPALPALPPTAQLLARLHAAVVGGPGGRADAGRLRAAAEVPLDLRGLGPAPAAADAAARVALLGQVLAATRAPALVVAAVAHAELLVVRPFAVGSGPVARAFARLLVVRGGLDPTGTVLAEEVWAAAPQTYLAGTAQLATGTPDGAARWVALYADAVVDGARRARDVADGVLAGRMPGIVAR
;
A
#
# COMPACT_ATOMS: atom_id res chain seq x y z
N MET A 1 -18.87 4.57 -34.29
CA MET A 1 -19.05 3.37 -33.46
C MET A 1 -17.67 2.74 -33.31
N PRO A 2 -16.97 2.89 -32.18
CA PRO A 2 -15.82 2.03 -31.92
C PRO A 2 -16.32 0.59 -31.88
N ASP A 3 -15.57 -0.31 -32.50
CA ASP A 3 -15.87 -1.73 -32.62
C ASP A 3 -15.74 -2.39 -31.23
N GLU A 4 -16.84 -2.39 -30.47
CA GLU A 4 -16.91 -2.95 -29.09
C GLU A 4 -16.65 -4.47 -29.06
N ASP A 5 -16.64 -5.14 -30.21
CA ASP A 5 -16.44 -6.59 -30.36
C ASP A 5 -15.00 -6.98 -30.75
N ARG A 6 -14.06 -6.04 -30.87
CA ARG A 6 -12.66 -6.39 -31.18
C ARG A 6 -12.01 -7.07 -29.97
N PRO A 7 -11.63 -8.36 -30.05
CA PRO A 7 -10.98 -9.03 -28.94
C PRO A 7 -9.67 -8.30 -28.60
N PRO A 8 -9.33 -8.17 -27.30
CA PRO A 8 -8.09 -7.52 -26.89
C PRO A 8 -6.91 -8.25 -27.54
N PRO A 9 -5.82 -7.53 -27.87
CA PRO A 9 -4.64 -8.16 -28.45
C PRO A 9 -4.16 -9.30 -27.54
N PRO A 10 -3.73 -10.43 -28.10
CA PRO A 10 -3.27 -11.56 -27.30
C PRO A 10 -2.11 -11.10 -26.40
N ALA A 11 -2.14 -11.52 -25.13
CA ALA A 11 -1.06 -11.25 -24.20
C ALA A 11 0.25 -11.80 -24.79
N THR A 12 1.30 -10.98 -24.79
CA THR A 12 2.64 -11.42 -25.20
C THR A 12 3.04 -12.62 -24.32
N PRO A 13 3.41 -13.77 -24.90
CA PRO A 13 3.83 -14.92 -24.11
C PRO A 13 5.06 -14.57 -23.27
N LEU A 14 5.07 -15.04 -22.03
CA LEU A 14 6.17 -14.81 -21.09
C LEU A 14 7.43 -15.57 -21.52
N PRO A 15 8.63 -15.04 -21.19
CA PRO A 15 9.88 -15.72 -21.53
C PRO A 15 9.94 -17.09 -20.85
N ALA A 16 10.57 -18.06 -21.54
CA ALA A 16 10.82 -19.38 -20.98
C ALA A 16 11.63 -19.25 -19.68
N GLY A 17 11.17 -19.88 -18.60
CA GLY A 17 11.81 -19.80 -17.28
C GLY A 17 11.38 -18.60 -16.41
N ASP A 18 10.39 -17.81 -16.82
CA ASP A 18 9.81 -16.79 -15.93
C ASP A 18 9.24 -17.46 -14.67
N PRO A 19 9.66 -17.01 -13.46
CA PRO A 19 9.27 -17.66 -12.21
C PRO A 19 7.75 -17.59 -11.93
N LEU A 20 7.02 -16.68 -12.58
CA LEU A 20 5.58 -16.50 -12.40
C LEU A 20 4.76 -16.95 -13.62
N ALA A 21 5.37 -17.55 -14.64
CA ALA A 21 4.66 -17.97 -15.87
C ALA A 21 3.49 -18.93 -15.59
N GLY A 22 3.71 -19.94 -14.74
CA GLY A 22 2.67 -20.94 -14.42
C GLY A 22 1.42 -20.31 -13.79
N LEU A 23 1.61 -19.37 -12.86
CA LEU A 23 0.50 -18.64 -12.23
C LEU A 23 -0.18 -17.69 -13.23
N ALA A 24 0.60 -16.94 -14.00
CA ALA A 24 0.08 -15.97 -14.97
C ALA A 24 -0.73 -16.62 -16.10
N ALA A 25 -0.45 -17.89 -16.42
CA ALA A 25 -1.14 -18.65 -17.47
C ALA A 25 -2.49 -19.24 -17.02
N LEU A 26 -2.82 -19.25 -15.72
CA LEU A 26 -4.10 -19.79 -15.25
C LEU A 26 -5.27 -18.97 -15.84
N PRO A 27 -6.31 -19.60 -16.42
CA PRO A 27 -7.40 -18.86 -17.07
C PRO A 27 -8.09 -17.82 -16.18
N ALA A 28 -8.31 -18.17 -14.89
CA ALA A 28 -8.88 -17.25 -13.92
C ALA A 28 -7.98 -16.03 -13.65
N VAL A 29 -6.65 -16.21 -13.67
CA VAL A 29 -5.66 -15.15 -13.51
C VAL A 29 -5.62 -14.24 -14.74
N VAL A 30 -5.64 -14.82 -15.95
CA VAL A 30 -5.72 -14.05 -17.20
C VAL A 30 -6.97 -13.15 -17.21
N ALA A 31 -8.13 -13.71 -16.85
CA ALA A 31 -9.37 -12.95 -16.75
C ALA A 31 -9.28 -11.83 -15.68
N ALA A 32 -8.69 -12.11 -14.53
CA ALA A 32 -8.48 -11.14 -13.46
C ALA A 32 -7.56 -9.98 -13.89
N VAL A 33 -6.47 -10.28 -14.60
CA VAL A 33 -5.57 -9.29 -15.19
C VAL A 33 -6.31 -8.41 -16.21
N GLY A 34 -7.16 -9.00 -17.05
CA GLY A 34 -7.98 -8.28 -18.02
C GLY A 34 -8.88 -7.23 -17.37
N ARG A 35 -9.69 -7.64 -16.38
CA ARG A 35 -10.60 -6.74 -15.65
C ARG A 35 -9.86 -5.58 -14.97
N ALA A 36 -8.74 -5.88 -14.32
CA ALA A 36 -7.94 -4.85 -13.64
C ALA A 36 -7.36 -3.82 -14.63
N ARG A 37 -6.87 -4.28 -15.80
CA ARG A 37 -6.35 -3.40 -16.86
C ARG A 37 -7.43 -2.47 -17.40
N GLU A 38 -8.60 -3.02 -17.71
CA GLU A 38 -9.74 -2.25 -18.22
C GLU A 38 -10.15 -1.14 -17.23
N ALA A 39 -10.27 -1.48 -15.94
CA ALA A 39 -10.64 -0.51 -14.90
C ALA A 39 -9.59 0.60 -14.74
N CYS A 40 -8.29 0.27 -14.73
CA CYS A 40 -7.23 1.26 -14.62
C CYS A 40 -7.06 2.11 -15.89
N GLU A 41 -7.32 1.53 -17.07
CA GLU A 41 -7.33 2.28 -18.33
C GLU A 41 -8.45 3.33 -18.34
N ALA A 42 -9.66 2.95 -17.91
CA ALA A 42 -10.77 3.89 -17.77
C ALA A 42 -10.42 5.06 -16.83
N LEU A 43 -9.67 4.78 -15.75
CA LEU A 43 -9.18 5.80 -14.83
C LEU A 43 -8.15 6.73 -15.50
N ARG A 44 -7.17 6.17 -16.20
CA ARG A 44 -6.12 6.93 -16.91
C ARG A 44 -6.69 7.94 -17.90
N TRP A 45 -7.79 7.60 -18.59
CA TRP A 45 -8.42 8.47 -19.59
C TRP A 45 -9.42 9.47 -19.01
N HIS A 46 -9.66 9.45 -17.70
CA HIS A 46 -10.56 10.37 -17.01
C HIS A 46 -10.05 11.83 -17.08
N GLU A 47 -10.96 12.78 -17.29
CA GLU A 47 -10.62 14.18 -17.56
C GLU A 47 -9.82 14.85 -16.43
N ALA A 48 -10.12 14.50 -15.18
CA ALA A 48 -9.41 15.02 -14.02
C ALA A 48 -7.89 14.77 -14.09
N TYR A 49 -7.43 13.64 -14.65
CA TYR A 49 -6.00 13.34 -14.75
C TYR A 49 -5.27 14.14 -15.85
N ARG A 50 -6.01 14.85 -16.72
CA ARG A 50 -5.41 15.81 -17.66
C ARG A 50 -5.19 17.20 -17.04
N ARG A 51 -6.03 17.58 -16.07
CA ARG A 51 -6.10 18.97 -15.55
C ARG A 51 -5.66 19.12 -14.11
N ARG A 52 -6.07 18.19 -13.25
CA ARG A 52 -6.00 18.28 -11.78
C ARG A 52 -5.42 17.02 -11.15
N TRP A 53 -4.57 16.29 -11.88
CA TRP A 53 -4.08 14.98 -11.45
C TRP A 53 -3.33 15.00 -10.12
N ARG A 54 -2.62 16.09 -9.81
CA ARG A 54 -1.91 16.25 -8.53
C ARG A 54 -2.87 16.28 -7.35
N GLU A 55 -3.99 16.96 -7.51
CA GLU A 55 -5.03 17.07 -6.47
C GLU A 55 -5.74 15.73 -6.27
N VAL A 56 -6.06 15.03 -7.36
CA VAL A 56 -6.64 13.68 -7.29
C VAL A 56 -5.67 12.72 -6.60
N ARG A 57 -4.38 12.74 -6.98
CA ARG A 57 -3.36 11.89 -6.37
C ARG A 57 -3.20 12.19 -4.88
N ALA A 58 -3.09 13.46 -4.49
CA ALA A 58 -2.96 13.85 -3.08
C ALA A 58 -4.15 13.39 -2.23
N GLU A 59 -5.37 13.57 -2.70
CA GLU A 59 -6.57 13.12 -2.00
C GLU A 59 -6.66 11.59 -1.92
N CYS A 60 -6.35 10.88 -3.01
CA CYS A 60 -6.30 9.41 -3.00
C CYS A 60 -5.22 8.89 -2.05
N THR A 61 -4.05 9.53 -1.97
CA THR A 61 -2.99 9.15 -1.04
C THR A 61 -3.45 9.26 0.42
N LEU A 62 -4.15 10.33 0.80
CA LEU A 62 -4.70 10.43 2.16
C LEU A 62 -5.74 9.35 2.46
N ARG A 63 -6.61 9.07 1.50
CA ARG A 63 -7.67 8.07 1.65
C ARG A 63 -7.09 6.66 1.78
N ALA A 64 -6.12 6.33 0.93
CA ALA A 64 -5.35 5.09 1.02
C ALA A 64 -4.64 4.98 2.37
N ALA A 65 -3.97 6.03 2.83
CA ALA A 65 -3.28 6.04 4.11
C ALA A 65 -4.25 5.83 5.30
N ARG A 66 -5.40 6.51 5.29
CA ARG A 66 -6.45 6.35 6.31
C ARG A 66 -6.99 4.93 6.34
N ALA A 67 -7.32 4.36 5.19
CA ALA A 67 -7.82 3.00 5.10
C ALA A 67 -6.75 1.96 5.48
N GLY A 68 -5.50 2.21 5.06
CA GLY A 68 -4.33 1.44 5.44
C GLY A 68 -4.09 1.47 6.95
N ALA A 69 -4.28 2.60 7.62
CA ALA A 69 -4.21 2.70 9.07
C ALA A 69 -5.34 1.93 9.76
N ALA A 70 -6.56 1.97 9.20
CA ALA A 70 -7.70 1.22 9.73
C ALA A 70 -7.47 -0.30 9.71
N LEU A 71 -6.75 -0.82 8.70
CA LEU A 71 -6.31 -2.22 8.65
C LEU A 71 -5.34 -2.58 9.79
N GLU A 72 -4.59 -1.61 10.31
CA GLU A 72 -3.73 -1.76 11.49
C GLU A 72 -4.47 -1.47 12.81
N GLY A 73 -5.79 -1.29 12.76
CA GLY A 73 -6.62 -0.96 13.93
C GLY A 73 -6.65 0.52 14.29
N ALA A 74 -5.94 1.38 13.56
CA ALA A 74 -5.86 2.82 13.79
C ALA A 74 -6.90 3.57 12.95
N ARG A 75 -8.05 3.89 13.56
CA ARG A 75 -9.13 4.64 12.90
C ARG A 75 -9.02 6.14 13.21
N VAL A 76 -8.84 6.94 12.17
CA VAL A 76 -8.78 8.41 12.25
C VAL A 76 -9.77 9.08 11.28
N PRO A 77 -10.32 10.26 11.62
CA PRO A 77 -11.01 11.12 10.65
C PRO A 77 -10.06 11.57 9.53
N LEU A 78 -10.57 11.69 8.30
CA LEU A 78 -9.75 12.03 7.12
C LEU A 78 -9.25 13.48 7.18
N ASP A 79 -10.08 14.37 7.66
CA ASP A 79 -9.83 15.77 7.97
C ASP A 79 -8.71 15.96 9.01
N LEU A 80 -8.67 15.12 10.06
CA LEU A 80 -7.57 15.11 11.02
C LEU A 80 -6.24 14.70 10.35
N LEU A 81 -6.26 13.62 9.56
CA LEU A 81 -5.06 13.18 8.83
C LEU A 81 -4.60 14.22 7.80
N ARG A 82 -5.54 14.89 7.13
CA ARG A 82 -5.25 15.98 6.19
C ARG A 82 -4.56 17.15 6.89
N ALA A 83 -5.04 17.56 8.06
CA ALA A 83 -4.38 18.61 8.85
C ALA A 83 -2.96 18.17 9.26
N ALA A 84 -2.81 16.92 9.73
CA ALA A 84 -1.53 16.38 10.17
C ALA A 84 -0.50 16.11 9.05
N ALA A 85 -0.96 16.00 7.81
CA ALA A 85 -0.12 15.88 6.62
C ALA A 85 0.50 17.22 6.19
N LEU A 86 -0.14 18.34 6.56
CA LEU A 86 0.37 19.70 6.29
C LEU A 86 1.35 20.19 7.36
N THR A 87 1.35 19.56 8.54
CA THR A 87 2.28 19.87 9.63
C THR A 87 3.58 19.06 9.47
N PRO A 88 4.75 19.71 9.40
CA PRO A 88 6.03 19.01 9.43
C PRO A 88 6.15 18.12 10.67
N ASP A 89 6.97 17.07 10.58
CA ASP A 89 7.42 16.31 11.76
C ASP A 89 8.37 17.19 12.58
N GLU A 90 7.84 18.21 13.26
CA GLU A 90 8.58 18.88 14.32
C GLU A 90 8.62 17.93 15.52
N GLY A 91 9.77 17.29 15.70
CA GLY A 91 10.08 16.60 16.94
C GLY A 91 10.04 17.65 18.04
N ARG A 92 8.92 17.76 18.76
CA ARG A 92 8.91 18.50 20.00
C ARG A 92 9.92 17.77 20.90
N PRO A 93 11.07 18.37 21.28
CA PRO A 93 11.77 17.84 22.43
C PRO A 93 10.75 17.81 23.56
N ASP A 94 10.76 16.73 24.33
CA ASP A 94 10.15 16.72 25.65
C ASP A 94 10.92 17.75 26.50
N GLU A 95 10.66 19.03 26.27
CA GLU A 95 10.96 20.08 27.22
C GLU A 95 10.04 19.79 28.40
N GLY A 96 10.55 18.95 29.30
CA GLY A 96 9.92 18.67 30.57
C GLY A 96 9.40 19.98 31.13
N ARG A 97 8.07 20.11 31.17
CA ARG A 97 7.42 21.25 31.76
C ARG A 97 7.93 21.34 33.20
N PRO A 98 8.56 22.44 33.64
CA PRO A 98 9.02 22.55 35.01
C PRO A 98 7.79 22.47 35.92
N ASP A 99 7.80 21.52 36.84
CA ASP A 99 6.90 21.38 37.98
C ASP A 99 5.40 21.53 37.68
N GLU A 100 4.83 20.59 36.91
CA GLU A 100 3.40 20.29 37.10
C GLU A 100 3.22 19.49 38.40
N PRO A 101 2.37 19.94 39.34
CA PRO A 101 2.06 19.15 40.52
C PRO A 101 1.50 17.80 40.08
N GLN A 102 2.12 16.74 40.58
CA GLN A 102 1.77 15.36 40.31
C GLN A 102 0.26 15.19 40.55
N PRO A 103 -0.55 14.88 39.52
CA PRO A 103 -1.98 14.76 39.71
C PRO A 103 -2.23 13.58 40.64
N ASP A 104 -3.10 13.81 41.63
CA ASP A 104 -3.62 12.83 42.57
C ASP A 104 -3.89 11.49 41.85
N GLU A 105 -3.30 10.40 42.33
CA GLU A 105 -3.42 9.03 41.77
C GLU A 105 -4.83 8.43 41.99
N GLY A 106 -5.85 9.29 41.99
CA GLY A 106 -7.26 8.93 42.10
C GLY A 106 -7.86 8.63 40.73
N ARG A 107 -8.11 7.34 40.49
CA ARG A 107 -8.97 6.74 39.43
C ARG A 107 -8.61 7.10 37.98
N PRO A 108 -8.33 6.12 37.09
CA PRO A 108 -7.98 6.41 35.70
C PRO A 108 -9.10 7.18 34.98
N ASP A 109 -8.79 8.41 34.56
CA ASP A 109 -9.69 9.25 33.76
C ASP A 109 -9.83 8.67 32.34
N ALA A 110 -11.04 8.20 32.04
CA ALA A 110 -11.38 7.64 30.73
C ALA A 110 -11.18 8.65 29.59
N SER A 111 -11.24 9.96 29.86
CA SER A 111 -11.02 11.01 28.87
C SER A 111 -9.57 11.06 28.40
N ARG A 112 -8.59 11.00 29.34
CA ARG A 112 -7.15 10.93 29.03
C ARG A 112 -6.78 9.67 28.26
N ALA A 113 -7.37 8.54 28.62
CA ALA A 113 -7.18 7.29 27.88
C ALA A 113 -7.75 7.35 26.44
N GLY A 114 -8.84 8.11 26.25
CA GLY A 114 -9.41 8.39 24.93
C GLY A 114 -8.50 9.25 24.05
N VAL A 115 -7.95 10.33 24.61
CA VAL A 115 -7.00 11.22 23.93
C VAL A 115 -5.73 10.46 23.53
N GLY A 116 -5.12 9.71 24.45
CA GLY A 116 -3.91 8.92 24.14
C GLY A 116 -4.12 7.86 23.04
N ARG A 117 -5.32 7.27 22.95
CA ARG A 117 -5.65 6.33 21.86
C ARG A 117 -5.82 7.05 20.52
N ALA A 118 -6.42 8.24 20.50
CA ALA A 118 -6.57 9.04 19.30
C ALA A 118 -5.20 9.50 18.76
N ASP A 119 -4.30 9.90 19.65
CA ASP A 119 -2.92 10.28 19.30
C ASP A 119 -2.16 9.08 18.72
N ALA A 120 -2.26 7.91 19.34
CA ALA A 120 -1.64 6.68 18.82
C ALA A 120 -2.18 6.30 17.43
N ALA A 121 -3.49 6.43 17.19
CA ALA A 121 -4.08 6.16 15.89
C ALA A 121 -3.59 7.15 14.81
N LEU A 122 -3.42 8.43 15.18
CA LEU A 122 -2.88 9.45 14.30
C LEU A 122 -1.41 9.20 13.95
N VAL A 123 -0.60 8.75 14.92
CA VAL A 123 0.81 8.37 14.67
C VAL A 123 0.90 7.26 13.63
N VAL A 124 0.09 6.20 13.77
CA VAL A 124 0.03 5.11 12.77
C VAL A 124 -0.38 5.65 11.41
N ALA A 125 -1.45 6.45 11.34
CA ALA A 125 -1.95 7.00 10.08
C ALA A 125 -0.94 7.93 9.37
N ARG A 126 -0.22 8.76 10.12
CA ARG A 126 0.88 9.59 9.58
C ARG A 126 2.04 8.71 9.09
N GLY A 127 2.36 7.63 9.79
CA GLY A 127 3.32 6.62 9.35
C GLY A 127 2.96 6.03 7.98
N VAL A 128 1.73 5.54 7.82
CA VAL A 128 1.25 5.01 6.54
C VAL A 128 1.29 6.09 5.45
N PHE A 129 0.83 7.30 5.75
CA PHE A 129 0.86 8.43 4.82
C PHE A 129 2.28 8.76 4.33
N ARG A 130 3.28 8.76 5.22
CA ARG A 130 4.69 9.01 4.84
C ARG A 130 5.24 7.92 3.92
N ALA A 131 4.84 6.66 4.12
CA ALA A 131 5.23 5.58 3.22
C ALA A 131 4.59 5.73 1.83
N ASP A 132 3.32 6.12 1.75
CA ASP A 132 2.64 6.39 0.48
C ASP A 132 3.21 7.65 -0.22
N ALA A 133 3.58 8.69 0.54
CA ALA A 133 4.27 9.86 0.01
C ALA A 133 5.66 9.51 -0.55
N LEU A 134 6.43 8.68 0.17
CA LEU A 134 7.70 8.15 -0.32
C LEU A 134 7.52 7.37 -1.62
N VAL A 135 6.44 6.58 -1.75
CA VAL A 135 6.11 5.90 -3.01
C VAL A 135 5.82 6.94 -4.08
N ALA A 136 4.99 7.95 -3.81
CA ALA A 136 4.61 8.99 -4.77
C ALA A 136 5.83 9.75 -5.32
N ASP A 137 6.85 10.01 -4.51
CA ASP A 137 8.11 10.65 -4.92
C ASP A 137 8.94 9.78 -5.87
N LEU A 138 8.73 8.46 -5.86
CA LEU A 138 9.38 7.50 -6.77
C LEU A 138 8.60 7.31 -8.08
N LEU A 139 7.42 7.94 -8.21
CA LEU A 139 6.58 7.84 -9.40
C LEU A 139 6.84 9.02 -10.36
N PRO A 140 6.72 8.80 -11.68
CA PRO A 140 6.87 9.88 -12.64
C PRO A 140 5.69 10.87 -12.52
N PRO A 141 5.89 12.14 -12.92
CA PRO A 141 4.77 13.05 -13.15
C PRO A 141 3.88 12.53 -14.29
N LEU A 142 2.57 12.75 -14.18
CA LEU A 142 1.63 12.39 -15.24
C LEU A 142 1.67 13.42 -16.38
N GLY A 143 1.81 12.94 -17.62
CA GLY A 143 1.45 13.70 -18.83
C GLY A 143 2.51 14.61 -19.47
N GLY A 144 3.81 14.35 -19.33
CA GLY A 144 4.87 15.11 -20.02
C GLY A 144 5.38 14.44 -21.31
N PRO A 145 5.53 15.16 -22.45
CA PRO A 145 6.31 14.67 -23.59
C PRO A 145 7.76 14.44 -23.17
N GLY A 146 8.33 13.28 -23.50
CA GLY A 146 9.73 12.96 -23.17
C GLY A 146 9.96 12.67 -21.69
N ALA A 147 8.99 12.06 -20.98
CA ALA A 147 9.19 11.60 -19.61
C ALA A 147 10.51 10.82 -19.51
N PRO A 148 11.45 11.24 -18.64
CA PRO A 148 12.74 10.56 -18.52
C PRO A 148 12.50 9.10 -18.14
N ALA A 149 13.42 8.22 -18.56
CA ALA A 149 13.40 6.83 -18.13
C ALA A 149 13.25 6.78 -16.60
N LEU A 150 12.34 5.93 -16.11
CA LEU A 150 12.09 5.82 -14.67
C LEU A 150 13.42 5.57 -13.94
N PRO A 151 13.71 6.29 -12.84
CA PRO A 151 14.93 6.05 -12.09
C PRO A 151 14.96 4.58 -11.63
N ALA A 152 16.15 3.98 -11.63
CA ALA A 152 16.35 2.65 -11.11
C ALA A 152 15.88 2.59 -9.65
N LEU A 153 15.17 1.53 -9.29
CA LEU A 153 14.79 1.31 -7.90
C LEU A 153 16.02 0.84 -7.11
N PRO A 154 16.12 1.20 -5.82
CA PRO A 154 17.03 0.53 -4.90
C PRO A 154 16.75 -0.98 -4.84
N PRO A 155 17.72 -1.80 -4.40
CA PRO A 155 17.47 -3.21 -4.11
C PRO A 155 16.25 -3.40 -3.19
N THR A 156 15.48 -4.47 -3.41
CA THR A 156 14.21 -4.72 -2.73
C THR A 156 14.34 -4.60 -1.20
N ALA A 157 15.35 -5.19 -0.59
CA ALA A 157 15.56 -5.10 0.86
C ALA A 157 15.77 -3.65 1.34
N GLN A 158 16.52 -2.84 0.61
CA GLN A 158 16.74 -1.43 0.94
C GLN A 158 15.46 -0.61 0.78
N LEU A 159 14.68 -0.88 -0.26
CA LEU A 159 13.39 -0.22 -0.47
C LEU A 159 12.39 -0.57 0.64
N LEU A 160 12.30 -1.83 1.04
CA LEU A 160 11.47 -2.26 2.17
C LEU A 160 11.92 -1.62 3.48
N ALA A 161 13.23 -1.50 3.72
CA ALA A 161 13.76 -0.80 4.89
C ALA A 161 13.37 0.69 4.91
N ARG A 162 13.46 1.39 3.77
CA ARG A 162 13.02 2.80 3.65
C ARG A 162 11.53 2.97 3.88
N LEU A 163 10.71 2.08 3.31
CA LEU A 163 9.27 2.08 3.54
C LEU A 163 8.96 1.83 5.01
N HIS A 164 9.59 0.84 5.64
CA HIS A 164 9.39 0.55 7.06
C HIS A 164 9.79 1.74 7.94
N ALA A 165 10.92 2.40 7.64
CA ALA A 165 11.33 3.60 8.35
C ALA A 165 10.32 4.75 8.20
N ALA A 166 9.71 4.92 7.02
CA ALA A 166 8.63 5.89 6.83
C ALA A 166 7.37 5.53 7.65
N VAL A 167 7.04 4.23 7.76
CA VAL A 167 5.90 3.76 8.55
C VAL A 167 6.11 3.99 10.05
N VAL A 168 7.26 3.58 10.62
CA VAL A 168 7.42 3.51 12.08
C VAL A 168 8.43 4.51 12.68
N GLY A 169 9.18 5.26 11.87
CA GLY A 169 10.32 6.08 12.32
C GLY A 169 10.03 7.56 12.59
N GLY A 170 8.78 7.96 12.87
CA GLY A 170 8.44 9.37 13.12
C GLY A 170 8.82 9.87 14.51
N PRO A 171 8.40 11.09 14.89
CA PRO A 171 8.50 11.56 16.27
C PRO A 171 7.89 10.54 17.24
N GLY A 172 8.65 10.11 18.26
CA GLY A 172 8.24 9.01 19.16
C GLY A 172 8.19 7.63 18.49
N GLY A 173 8.78 7.50 17.31
CA GLY A 173 8.84 6.28 16.52
C GLY A 173 9.80 5.24 17.08
N ARG A 174 9.88 4.10 16.39
CA ARG A 174 10.64 2.95 16.87
C ARG A 174 12.11 3.04 16.51
N ALA A 175 12.97 2.68 17.47
CA ALA A 175 14.41 2.57 17.26
C ALA A 175 14.81 1.46 16.26
N ASP A 176 13.90 0.53 15.96
CA ASP A 176 14.08 -0.55 14.99
C ASP A 176 13.56 -0.21 13.57
N ALA A 177 13.24 1.06 13.32
CA ALA A 177 12.87 1.57 12.01
C ALA A 177 13.86 1.12 10.91
N GLY A 178 13.32 0.55 9.83
CA GLY A 178 14.08 -0.01 8.71
C GLY A 178 14.83 -1.32 8.97
N ARG A 179 14.84 -1.87 10.19
CA ARG A 179 15.55 -3.11 10.53
C ARG A 179 14.65 -4.34 10.39
N LEU A 180 15.09 -5.35 9.65
CA LEU A 180 14.42 -6.67 9.65
C LEU A 180 14.43 -7.25 11.07
N ARG A 181 13.40 -8.05 11.40
CA ARG A 181 13.27 -8.62 12.74
C ARG A 181 14.43 -9.56 13.09
N ALA A 182 14.85 -9.52 14.35
CA ALA A 182 15.89 -10.40 14.90
C ALA A 182 15.34 -11.80 15.24
N ALA A 183 16.23 -12.77 15.49
CA ALA A 183 15.86 -14.17 15.72
C ALA A 183 14.85 -14.39 16.86
N ALA A 184 14.96 -13.61 17.94
CA ALA A 184 14.06 -13.70 19.09
C ALA A 184 12.76 -12.89 18.94
N GLU A 185 12.63 -12.07 17.89
CA GLU A 185 11.50 -11.18 17.70
C GLU A 185 10.34 -11.89 16.98
N VAL A 186 9.17 -11.86 17.61
CA VAL A 186 7.91 -12.34 17.03
C VAL A 186 7.14 -11.13 16.48
N PRO A 187 6.66 -11.16 15.22
CA PRO A 187 5.82 -10.10 14.66
C PRO A 187 4.55 -9.88 15.50
N LEU A 188 4.21 -8.61 15.75
CA LEU A 188 3.06 -8.22 16.58
C LEU A 188 1.82 -7.80 15.77
N ASP A 189 1.98 -7.65 14.45
CA ASP A 189 0.97 -7.22 13.49
C ASP A 189 0.34 -8.40 12.71
N LEU A 190 -0.64 -8.09 11.85
CA LEU A 190 -1.29 -9.05 10.94
C LEU A 190 -1.77 -10.33 11.64
N ARG A 191 -2.33 -10.17 12.84
CA ARG A 191 -2.91 -11.25 13.64
C ARG A 191 -4.02 -11.93 12.83
N GLY A 192 -3.99 -13.26 12.75
CA GLY A 192 -4.95 -14.05 11.98
C GLY A 192 -4.34 -14.79 10.78
N LEU A 193 -3.08 -14.49 10.39
CA LEU A 193 -2.37 -15.21 9.32
C LEU A 193 -1.59 -16.46 9.80
N GLY A 194 -1.82 -16.91 11.03
CA GLY A 194 -1.07 -18.02 11.62
C GLY A 194 0.38 -17.66 12.00
N PRO A 195 1.21 -18.67 12.34
CA PRO A 195 2.60 -18.43 12.75
C PRO A 195 3.43 -17.82 11.62
N ALA A 196 4.31 -16.88 11.95
CA ALA A 196 5.29 -16.34 11.01
C ALA A 196 6.47 -17.31 10.86
N PRO A 197 7.17 -17.33 9.70
CA PRO A 197 8.44 -18.03 9.56
C PRO A 197 9.48 -17.56 10.59
N ALA A 198 10.58 -18.30 10.78
CA ALA A 198 11.69 -17.80 11.58
C ALA A 198 12.31 -16.54 10.92
N ALA A 199 13.02 -15.71 11.70
CA ALA A 199 13.58 -14.46 11.19
C ALA A 199 14.58 -14.68 10.05
N ALA A 200 15.39 -15.74 10.13
CA ALA A 200 16.33 -16.12 9.09
C ALA A 200 15.61 -16.50 7.78
N ASP A 201 14.55 -17.31 7.87
CA ASP A 201 13.74 -17.69 6.71
C ASP A 201 13.05 -16.47 6.09
N ALA A 202 12.61 -15.54 6.93
CA ALA A 202 12.00 -14.31 6.45
C ALA A 202 12.98 -13.43 5.67
N ALA A 203 14.20 -13.26 6.18
CA ALA A 203 15.25 -12.53 5.47
C ALA A 203 15.61 -13.22 4.14
N ALA A 204 15.75 -14.55 4.13
CA ALA A 204 16.02 -15.32 2.92
C ALA A 204 14.90 -15.18 1.87
N ARG A 205 13.64 -15.23 2.30
CA ARG A 205 12.47 -15.05 1.42
C ARG A 205 12.36 -13.64 0.85
N VAL A 206 12.70 -12.60 1.63
CA VAL A 206 12.80 -11.22 1.10
C VAL A 206 13.90 -11.09 0.04
N ALA A 207 15.05 -11.75 0.24
CA ALA A 207 16.11 -11.78 -0.75
C ALA A 207 15.68 -12.49 -2.04
N LEU A 208 15.03 -13.65 -1.91
CA LEU A 208 14.46 -14.41 -3.03
C LEU A 208 13.39 -13.59 -3.78
N LEU A 209 12.51 -12.88 -3.07
CA LEU A 209 11.54 -11.97 -3.67
C LEU A 209 12.24 -10.93 -4.55
N GLY A 210 13.35 -10.36 -4.11
CA GLY A 210 14.16 -9.45 -4.93
C GLY A 210 14.66 -10.09 -6.22
N GLN A 211 15.11 -11.35 -6.18
CA GLN A 211 15.55 -12.08 -7.37
C GLN A 211 14.38 -12.38 -8.33
N VAL A 212 13.22 -12.79 -7.80
CA VAL A 212 12.00 -13.02 -8.59
C VAL A 212 11.56 -11.74 -9.29
N LEU A 213 11.52 -10.61 -8.59
CA LEU A 213 11.13 -9.31 -9.14
C LEU A 213 12.08 -8.82 -10.24
N ALA A 214 13.38 -9.14 -10.14
CA ALA A 214 14.36 -8.80 -11.16
C ALA A 214 14.24 -9.68 -12.42
N ALA A 215 13.79 -10.93 -12.27
CA ALA A 215 13.72 -11.91 -13.36
C ALA A 215 12.37 -11.93 -14.09
N THR A 216 11.27 -11.69 -13.38
CA THR A 216 9.92 -11.84 -13.95
C THR A 216 9.53 -10.71 -14.90
N ARG A 217 8.75 -11.08 -15.93
CA ARG A 217 8.06 -10.21 -16.89
C ARG A 217 6.54 -10.41 -16.83
N ALA A 218 6.04 -11.10 -15.78
CA ALA A 218 4.63 -11.33 -15.57
C ALA A 218 3.81 -10.02 -15.48
N PRO A 219 2.49 -10.06 -15.75
CA PRO A 219 1.63 -8.89 -15.63
C PRO A 219 1.76 -8.23 -14.24
N ALA A 220 1.83 -6.90 -14.21
CA ALA A 220 2.04 -6.13 -12.98
C ALA A 220 1.05 -6.46 -11.85
N LEU A 221 -0.20 -6.80 -12.19
CA LEU A 221 -1.19 -7.28 -11.22
C LEU A 221 -0.70 -8.55 -10.50
N VAL A 222 -0.20 -9.55 -11.23
CA VAL A 222 0.29 -10.81 -10.68
C VAL A 222 1.51 -10.56 -9.82
N VAL A 223 2.47 -9.77 -10.32
CA VAL A 223 3.70 -9.42 -9.60
C VAL A 223 3.38 -8.72 -8.28
N ALA A 224 2.49 -7.72 -8.31
CA ALA A 224 2.08 -6.99 -7.10
C ALA A 224 1.31 -7.88 -6.13
N ALA A 225 0.37 -8.70 -6.61
CA ALA A 225 -0.40 -9.62 -5.76
C ALA A 225 0.52 -10.63 -5.04
N VAL A 226 1.47 -11.23 -5.75
CA VAL A 226 2.43 -12.19 -5.15
C VAL A 226 3.34 -11.50 -4.16
N ALA A 227 3.95 -10.37 -4.53
CA ALA A 227 4.84 -9.63 -3.65
C ALA A 227 4.13 -9.13 -2.38
N HIS A 228 2.87 -8.68 -2.52
CA HIS A 228 2.05 -8.27 -1.39
C HIS A 228 1.83 -9.44 -0.43
N ALA A 229 1.30 -10.56 -0.93
CA ALA A 229 1.03 -11.72 -0.09
C ALA A 229 2.30 -12.26 0.59
N GLU A 230 3.42 -12.31 -0.15
CA GLU A 230 4.71 -12.73 0.38
C GLU A 230 5.12 -11.90 1.60
N LEU A 231 5.04 -10.56 1.50
CA LEU A 231 5.41 -9.67 2.61
C LEU A 231 4.45 -9.80 3.81
N LEU A 232 3.16 -10.03 3.58
CA LEU A 232 2.19 -10.26 4.65
C LEU A 232 2.41 -11.58 5.37
N VAL A 233 2.81 -12.63 4.64
CA VAL A 233 3.07 -13.97 5.19
C VAL A 233 4.39 -14.00 5.95
N VAL A 234 5.44 -13.41 5.36
CA VAL A 234 6.79 -13.47 5.89
C VAL A 234 6.98 -12.56 7.12
N ARG A 235 6.26 -11.43 7.14
CA ARG A 235 6.30 -10.42 8.22
C ARG A 235 7.74 -10.04 8.56
N PRO A 236 8.45 -9.38 7.63
CA PRO A 236 9.88 -9.12 7.77
C PRO A 236 10.25 -8.20 8.94
N PHE A 237 9.29 -7.46 9.50
CA PHE A 237 9.49 -6.50 10.57
C PHE A 237 8.72 -6.92 11.84
N ALA A 238 9.16 -6.43 13.01
CA ALA A 238 8.46 -6.70 14.27
C ALA A 238 7.04 -6.10 14.29
N VAL A 239 6.84 -4.97 13.61
CA VAL A 239 5.55 -4.31 13.37
C VAL A 239 5.60 -3.58 12.02
N GLY A 240 4.46 -3.24 11.43
CA GLY A 240 4.41 -2.40 10.23
C GLY A 240 4.62 -3.15 8.91
N SER A 241 4.62 -4.48 8.91
CA SER A 241 4.71 -5.30 7.69
C SER A 241 3.51 -5.08 6.77
N GLY A 242 2.31 -4.90 7.33
CA GLY A 242 1.08 -4.63 6.58
C GLY A 242 1.15 -3.37 5.72
N PRO A 243 1.40 -2.18 6.31
CA PRO A 243 1.54 -0.94 5.56
C PRO A 243 2.70 -0.97 4.55
N VAL A 244 3.85 -1.55 4.92
CA VAL A 244 4.99 -1.70 4.00
C VAL A 244 4.60 -2.53 2.78
N ALA A 245 3.88 -3.64 2.97
CA ALA A 245 3.46 -4.50 1.88
C ALA A 245 2.50 -3.79 0.93
N ARG A 246 1.56 -2.99 1.45
CA ARG A 246 0.62 -2.20 0.65
C ARG A 246 1.31 -1.10 -0.16
N ALA A 247 2.19 -0.32 0.48
CA ALA A 247 2.97 0.72 -0.20
C ALA A 247 3.89 0.13 -1.28
N PHE A 248 4.56 -1.00 -0.99
CA PHE A 248 5.40 -1.70 -1.96
C PHE A 248 4.58 -2.24 -3.15
N ALA A 249 3.41 -2.84 -2.89
CA ALA A 249 2.52 -3.34 -3.93
C ALA A 249 1.99 -2.21 -4.82
N ARG A 250 1.64 -1.04 -4.24
CA ARG A 250 1.29 0.17 -4.99
C ARG A 250 2.41 0.59 -5.94
N LEU A 251 3.66 0.65 -5.46
CA LEU A 251 4.81 0.97 -6.32
C LEU A 251 4.92 0.01 -7.51
N LEU A 252 4.77 -1.30 -7.29
CA LEU A 252 4.84 -2.32 -8.34
C LEU A 252 3.71 -2.17 -9.37
N VAL A 253 2.47 -1.91 -8.91
CA VAL A 253 1.32 -1.66 -9.79
C VAL A 253 1.56 -0.45 -10.69
N VAL A 254 2.07 0.66 -10.14
CA VAL A 254 2.32 1.88 -10.93
C VAL A 254 3.49 1.69 -11.88
N ARG A 255 4.62 1.18 -11.40
CA ARG A 255 5.83 1.02 -12.23
C ARG A 255 5.69 -0.08 -13.28
N GLY A 256 4.88 -1.09 -13.01
CA GLY A 256 4.48 -2.09 -13.99
C GLY A 256 3.43 -1.60 -14.99
N GLY A 257 3.01 -0.33 -14.91
CA GLY A 257 2.13 0.33 -15.87
C GLY A 257 0.65 -0.05 -15.76
N LEU A 258 0.24 -0.80 -14.73
CA LEU A 258 -1.16 -1.17 -14.54
C LEU A 258 -2.00 0.03 -14.13
N ASP A 259 -1.58 0.79 -13.13
CA ASP A 259 -2.19 2.08 -12.78
C ASP A 259 -1.16 3.21 -12.87
N PRO A 260 -0.94 3.80 -14.06
CA PRO A 260 -0.02 4.92 -14.20
C PRO A 260 -0.42 6.14 -13.35
N THR A 261 -1.70 6.26 -12.97
CA THR A 261 -2.19 7.38 -12.16
C THR A 261 -1.73 7.28 -10.70
N GLY A 262 -1.51 6.06 -10.20
CA GLY A 262 -1.15 5.79 -8.81
C GLY A 262 -2.25 6.11 -7.81
N THR A 263 -3.50 6.11 -8.25
CA THR A 263 -4.64 6.59 -7.46
C THR A 263 -5.68 5.53 -7.11
N VAL A 264 -5.50 4.28 -7.56
CA VAL A 264 -6.36 3.16 -7.14
C VAL A 264 -6.40 3.05 -5.60
N LEU A 265 -7.61 2.94 -5.07
CA LEU A 265 -7.93 2.89 -3.63
C LEU A 265 -8.22 1.46 -3.13
N ALA A 266 -7.32 0.53 -3.40
CA ALA A 266 -7.48 -0.88 -3.00
C ALA A 266 -7.57 -1.05 -1.48
N GLU A 267 -6.90 -0.19 -0.71
CA GLU A 267 -6.90 -0.20 0.75
C GLU A 267 -8.28 0.08 1.32
N GLU A 268 -9.08 0.94 0.68
CA GLU A 268 -10.45 1.16 1.14
C GLU A 268 -11.36 -0.07 0.88
N VAL A 269 -11.04 -0.88 -0.14
CA VAL A 269 -11.74 -2.15 -0.41
C VAL A 269 -11.36 -3.18 0.64
N TRP A 270 -10.05 -3.35 0.92
CA TRP A 270 -9.58 -4.27 1.95
C TRP A 270 -10.04 -3.86 3.35
N ALA A 271 -10.05 -2.56 3.67
CA ALA A 271 -10.54 -2.05 4.95
C ALA A 271 -12.05 -2.28 5.16
N ALA A 272 -12.83 -2.35 4.07
CA ALA A 272 -14.25 -2.69 4.14
C ALA A 272 -14.50 -4.19 4.40
N ALA A 273 -13.56 -5.06 4.00
CA ALA A 273 -13.65 -6.51 4.18
C ALA A 273 -12.31 -7.12 4.67
N PRO A 274 -11.82 -6.75 5.87
CA PRO A 274 -10.48 -7.11 6.32
C PRO A 274 -10.30 -8.62 6.51
N GLN A 275 -11.36 -9.33 6.90
CA GLN A 275 -11.32 -10.78 7.08
C GLN A 275 -11.15 -11.51 5.74
N THR A 276 -11.84 -11.06 4.69
CA THR A 276 -11.69 -11.63 3.34
C THR A 276 -10.28 -11.39 2.81
N TYR A 277 -9.73 -10.21 3.04
CA TYR A 277 -8.35 -9.86 2.67
C TYR A 277 -7.31 -10.77 3.37
N LEU A 278 -7.43 -10.97 4.68
CA LEU A 278 -6.54 -11.87 5.42
C LEU A 278 -6.73 -13.34 5.05
N ALA A 279 -7.98 -13.80 4.89
CA ALA A 279 -8.28 -15.16 4.49
C ALA A 279 -7.74 -15.49 3.10
N GLY A 280 -7.85 -14.57 2.14
CA GLY A 280 -7.26 -14.72 0.80
C GLY A 280 -5.73 -14.86 0.86
N THR A 281 -5.07 -14.06 1.70
CA THR A 281 -3.62 -14.16 1.92
C THR A 281 -3.24 -15.51 2.52
N ALA A 282 -3.97 -15.98 3.52
CA ALA A 282 -3.75 -17.29 4.16
C ALA A 282 -3.96 -18.45 3.18
N GLN A 283 -4.92 -18.35 2.26
CA GLN A 283 -5.14 -19.37 1.22
C GLN A 283 -3.96 -19.45 0.24
N LEU A 284 -3.39 -18.32 -0.19
CA LEU A 284 -2.18 -18.33 -1.02
C LEU A 284 -1.00 -18.97 -0.29
N ALA A 285 -0.87 -18.71 1.02
CA ALA A 285 0.22 -19.26 1.84
C ALA A 285 0.25 -20.81 1.89
N THR A 286 -0.84 -21.48 1.49
CA THR A 286 -0.89 -22.95 1.35
C THR A 286 -0.10 -23.47 0.14
N GLY A 287 0.31 -22.61 -0.79
CA GLY A 287 1.13 -22.97 -1.95
C GLY A 287 0.38 -23.69 -3.08
N THR A 288 -0.95 -23.77 -3.01
CA THR A 288 -1.77 -24.42 -4.03
C THR A 288 -2.05 -23.49 -5.23
N PRO A 289 -2.10 -23.99 -6.48
CA PRO A 289 -2.48 -23.19 -7.65
C PRO A 289 -3.84 -22.50 -7.49
N ASP A 290 -4.83 -23.19 -6.92
CA ASP A 290 -6.17 -22.63 -6.68
C ASP A 290 -6.17 -21.55 -5.60
N GLY A 291 -5.35 -21.70 -4.54
CA GLY A 291 -5.15 -20.65 -3.54
C GLY A 291 -4.53 -19.40 -4.16
N ALA A 292 -3.51 -19.57 -4.99
CA ALA A 292 -2.85 -18.46 -5.69
C ALA A 292 -3.80 -17.78 -6.70
N ALA A 293 -4.55 -18.53 -7.50
CA ALA A 293 -5.51 -17.99 -8.45
C ALA A 293 -6.63 -17.19 -7.75
N ARG A 294 -7.17 -17.71 -6.65
CA ARG A 294 -8.20 -17.02 -5.84
C ARG A 294 -7.67 -15.74 -5.22
N TRP A 295 -6.43 -15.74 -4.72
CA TRP A 295 -5.81 -14.52 -4.22
C TRP A 295 -5.65 -13.46 -5.31
N VAL A 296 -5.14 -13.84 -6.48
CA VAL A 296 -4.98 -12.90 -7.59
C VAL A 296 -6.34 -12.35 -8.06
N ALA A 297 -7.39 -13.17 -8.07
CA ALA A 297 -8.74 -12.72 -8.35
C ALA A 297 -9.24 -11.69 -7.31
N LEU A 298 -9.09 -12.00 -6.01
CA LEU A 298 -9.44 -11.08 -4.92
C LEU A 298 -8.66 -9.75 -5.00
N TYR A 299 -7.38 -9.83 -5.36
CA TYR A 299 -6.54 -8.65 -5.56
C TYR A 299 -7.04 -7.83 -6.76
N ALA A 300 -7.40 -8.48 -7.87
CA ALA A 300 -7.97 -7.80 -9.04
C ALA A 300 -9.28 -7.10 -8.71
N ASP A 301 -10.16 -7.74 -7.95
CA ASP A 301 -11.44 -7.16 -7.56
C ASP A 301 -11.22 -5.91 -6.68
N ALA A 302 -10.23 -5.94 -5.79
CA ALA A 302 -9.81 -4.75 -5.02
C ALA A 302 -9.24 -3.62 -5.91
N VAL A 303 -8.51 -3.96 -6.97
CA VAL A 303 -8.03 -2.97 -7.95
C VAL A 303 -9.19 -2.38 -8.75
N VAL A 304 -10.13 -3.20 -9.21
CA VAL A 304 -11.31 -2.76 -9.99
C VAL A 304 -12.20 -1.84 -9.15
N ASP A 305 -12.54 -2.24 -7.93
CA ASP A 305 -13.37 -1.42 -7.04
C ASP A 305 -12.62 -0.20 -6.51
N GLY A 306 -11.31 -0.33 -6.29
CA GLY A 306 -10.43 0.77 -5.94
C GLY A 306 -10.33 1.82 -7.06
N ALA A 307 -10.34 1.39 -8.32
CA ALA A 307 -10.36 2.30 -9.49
C ALA A 307 -11.68 3.05 -9.60
N ARG A 308 -12.81 2.40 -9.30
CA ARG A 308 -14.14 3.06 -9.25
C ARG A 308 -14.18 4.15 -8.18
N ARG A 309 -13.69 3.86 -6.96
CA ARG A 309 -13.59 4.85 -5.88
C ARG A 309 -12.66 6.02 -6.24
N ALA A 310 -11.55 5.73 -6.92
CA ALA A 310 -10.63 6.76 -7.40
C ALA A 310 -11.31 7.67 -8.45
N ARG A 311 -12.17 7.11 -9.30
CA ARG A 311 -13.00 7.90 -10.23
C ARG A 311 -13.95 8.83 -9.49
N ASP A 312 -14.60 8.38 -8.42
CA ASP A 312 -15.47 9.25 -7.60
C ASP A 312 -14.70 10.42 -7.00
N VAL A 313 -13.47 10.17 -6.53
CA VAL A 313 -12.55 11.23 -6.08
C VAL A 313 -12.20 12.19 -7.23
N ALA A 314 -11.87 11.65 -8.39
CA ALA A 314 -11.55 12.42 -9.58
C ALA A 314 -12.71 13.34 -10.02
N ASP A 315 -13.94 12.85 -9.98
CA ASP A 315 -15.16 13.63 -10.23
C ASP A 315 -15.38 14.71 -9.18
N GLY A 316 -15.17 14.38 -7.91
CA GLY A 316 -15.23 15.33 -6.80
C GLY A 316 -14.21 16.46 -6.94
N VAL A 317 -12.97 16.14 -7.30
CA VAL A 317 -11.91 17.13 -7.57
C VAL A 317 -12.30 17.98 -8.77
N LEU A 318 -12.67 17.39 -9.90
CA LEU A 318 -13.01 18.13 -11.11
C LEU A 318 -14.15 19.14 -10.86
N ALA A 319 -15.14 18.76 -10.07
CA ALA A 319 -16.26 19.61 -9.68
C ALA A 319 -15.96 20.59 -8.54
N GLY A 320 -14.74 20.62 -7.99
CA GLY A 320 -14.34 21.52 -6.90
C GLY A 320 -14.98 21.20 -5.54
N ARG A 321 -15.44 19.96 -5.33
CA ARG A 321 -16.10 19.52 -4.08
C ARG A 321 -15.14 18.96 -3.03
N MET A 322 -13.85 18.82 -3.35
CA MET A 322 -12.85 18.27 -2.42
C MET A 322 -12.11 19.38 -1.67
N PRO A 323 -11.82 19.21 -0.37
CA PRO A 323 -10.99 20.14 0.38
C PRO A 323 -9.59 20.16 -0.25
N GLY A 324 -9.19 21.30 -0.82
CA GLY A 324 -7.92 21.41 -1.50
C GLY A 324 -6.74 21.20 -0.55
N ILE A 325 -5.88 20.23 -0.87
CA ILE A 325 -4.51 20.15 -0.37
C ILE A 325 -3.67 20.73 -1.48
N VAL A 326 -3.52 22.05 -1.47
CA VAL A 326 -2.56 22.68 -2.36
C VAL A 326 -1.18 22.41 -1.74
N ALA A 327 -0.57 21.29 -2.08
CA ALA A 327 0.86 21.10 -1.90
C ALA A 327 1.56 22.20 -2.73
N ARG A 328 2.28 23.09 -2.06
CA ARG A 328 3.14 24.09 -2.71
C ARG A 328 4.32 23.40 -3.39
#